data_AF-A0A7W8MEJ2-F1
#
_entry.id   AF-A0A7W8MEJ2-F1
#
_cell.length_a   1.000
_cell.length_b   1.000
_cell.length_c   1.000
_cell.angle_alpha   90.00
_cell.angle_beta   90.00
_cell.angle_gamma   90.00
#
_symmetry.space_group_name_H-M   'P 1'
#
loop_
_entity.id
_entity.type
_entity.pdbx_description
1 polymer ?
#
loop_
_entity_poly.entity_id
_entity_poly.type
_entity_poly.pdbx_seq_one_letter_code
_entity_poly.pdbx_strand_id
1 'polypeptide(L)'
;MDELVGTADNDTFRGFLEGTDDTLTTFDTIEGGAGTDTLNLLMEGAGPYDIPAGVEISGVEIINLVSDGTAALENDGATGLDATVFEGAEQVWLANAINAAGAVLAGEGQTIGFRNVDATATVTVASDVDSASIALDRVADKSAVSVDETTTGDLETVSVSGSLAAGADELTIEDVTKTAETLNLNLTTKAVDLTLTTFDSLVTLDASASTGGIKVDLSGNADLEAASFGSGVDDVTIGGQKGLVVNAGAGADTISFDGSGEGQQIVGGAGGDTFVLTAAATNISETDDFADLVTTIDFKSPDVIDLSGTGFVALNDAQADAVAAAGTFADAFAIATGFQAETAFLFEGSTYIVNDADNSSSFTDGDGVIELVGFTGNLVDGTNLIA
;
A
#
# COMPACT_ATOMS: atom_id res chain seq x y z
N MET A 1 -10.49 -41.21 17.17
CA MET A 1 -9.98 -40.78 18.49
C MET A 1 -8.57 -41.28 18.60
N ASP A 2 -7.70 -40.46 18.07
CA ASP A 2 -6.27 -40.48 18.24
C ASP A 2 -5.90 -39.26 19.11
N GLU A 3 -4.93 -39.44 19.98
CA GLU A 3 -4.35 -38.39 20.83
C GLU A 3 -2.88 -38.29 20.45
N LEU A 4 -2.52 -37.19 19.80
CA LEU A 4 -1.17 -36.92 19.31
C LEU A 4 -0.58 -35.79 20.14
N VAL A 5 0.48 -36.09 20.90
CA VAL A 5 1.20 -35.12 21.72
C VAL A 5 2.63 -35.04 21.23
N GLY A 6 3.07 -33.84 20.86
CA GLY A 6 4.45 -33.56 20.48
C GLY A 6 5.37 -33.50 21.68
N THR A 7 6.58 -33.03 21.43
CA THR A 7 7.73 -33.11 22.32
C THR A 7 8.15 -31.72 22.78
N ALA A 8 9.44 -31.53 23.04
CA ALA A 8 10.02 -30.23 23.34
C ALA A 8 10.88 -29.69 22.18
N ASP A 9 10.95 -30.45 21.10
CA ASP A 9 11.60 -30.09 19.84
C ASP A 9 10.51 -29.71 18.82
N ASN A 10 10.91 -29.20 17.65
CA ASN A 10 9.96 -28.91 16.57
C ASN A 10 9.38 -30.23 15.99
N ASP A 11 8.09 -30.44 16.18
CA ASP A 11 7.36 -31.61 15.71
C ASP A 11 6.60 -31.35 14.41
N THR A 12 6.25 -32.44 13.72
CA THR A 12 5.46 -32.38 12.50
C THR A 12 4.38 -33.45 12.49
N PHE A 13 3.13 -32.99 12.52
CA PHE A 13 1.94 -33.79 12.37
C PHE A 13 1.50 -33.81 10.90
N ARG A 14 0.86 -34.91 10.50
CA ARG A 14 0.36 -35.09 9.13
C ARG A 14 -0.99 -35.78 9.16
N GLY A 15 -1.92 -35.27 8.38
CA GLY A 15 -3.23 -35.86 8.18
C GLY A 15 -3.72 -35.73 6.74
N PHE A 16 -4.77 -36.48 6.44
CA PHE A 16 -5.50 -36.44 5.18
C PHE A 16 -6.95 -36.07 5.46
N LEU A 17 -7.50 -35.25 4.58
CA LEU A 17 -8.94 -35.00 4.46
C LEU A 17 -9.33 -35.47 3.05
N GLU A 18 -10.03 -36.61 2.98
CA GLU A 18 -10.44 -37.30 1.74
C GLU A 18 -11.95 -37.67 1.77
N GLY A 19 -12.70 -37.11 2.73
CA GLY A 19 -14.13 -37.33 2.93
C GLY A 19 -14.43 -38.62 3.69
N THR A 20 -14.19 -39.79 3.09
CA THR A 20 -14.46 -41.08 3.78
C THR A 20 -13.26 -41.66 4.50
N ASP A 21 -12.06 -41.23 4.13
CA ASP A 21 -10.80 -41.73 4.65
C ASP A 21 -10.03 -40.66 5.43
N ASP A 22 -10.76 -39.68 5.98
CA ASP A 22 -10.21 -38.64 6.85
C ASP A 22 -9.43 -39.25 8.01
N THR A 23 -8.19 -38.80 8.19
CA THR A 23 -7.39 -39.19 9.36
C THR A 23 -7.55 -38.23 10.53
N LEU A 24 -8.27 -37.11 10.32
CA LEU A 24 -8.63 -36.16 11.34
C LEU A 24 -10.14 -36.20 11.54
N THR A 25 -10.57 -36.57 12.74
CA THR A 25 -11.98 -36.79 13.08
C THR A 25 -12.39 -35.96 14.29
N THR A 26 -13.70 -35.81 14.51
CA THR A 26 -14.33 -35.01 15.58
C THR A 26 -13.92 -35.36 17.02
N PHE A 27 -13.11 -36.41 17.24
CA PHE A 27 -12.68 -36.82 18.57
C PHE A 27 -11.16 -36.92 18.68
N ASP A 28 -10.43 -36.38 17.71
CA ASP A 28 -8.98 -36.41 17.74
C ASP A 28 -8.44 -35.16 18.42
N THR A 29 -7.33 -35.32 19.13
CA THR A 29 -6.63 -34.23 19.83
C THR A 29 -5.18 -34.18 19.33
N ILE A 30 -4.71 -32.98 19.00
CA ILE A 30 -3.32 -32.69 18.63
C ILE A 30 -2.80 -31.59 19.56
N GLU A 31 -1.73 -31.90 20.29
CA GLU A 31 -1.00 -30.96 21.13
C GLU A 31 0.45 -30.86 20.61
N GLY A 32 0.90 -29.69 20.16
CA GLY A 32 2.26 -29.56 19.60
C GLY A 32 3.37 -29.70 20.65
N GLY A 33 3.13 -29.20 21.87
CA GLY A 33 4.10 -29.27 22.95
C GLY A 33 4.92 -27.99 23.06
N ALA A 34 6.25 -28.10 23.09
CA ALA A 34 7.13 -26.94 23.04
C ALA A 34 7.99 -27.02 21.79
N GLY A 35 8.25 -25.89 21.14
CA GLY A 35 8.96 -25.85 19.87
C GLY A 35 8.24 -24.92 18.91
N THR A 36 8.56 -25.03 17.63
CA THR A 36 7.71 -24.53 16.55
C THR A 36 7.18 -25.73 15.79
N ASP A 37 5.93 -26.06 16.04
CA ASP A 37 5.28 -27.27 15.58
C ASP A 37 4.50 -27.02 14.30
N THR A 38 4.37 -28.07 13.47
CA THR A 38 3.71 -27.95 12.17
C THR A 38 2.68 -29.05 11.97
N LEU A 39 1.45 -28.69 11.58
CA LEU A 39 0.44 -29.61 11.06
C LEU A 39 0.35 -29.46 9.55
N ASN A 40 0.44 -30.59 8.83
CA ASN A 40 0.18 -30.63 7.39
C ASN A 40 -1.06 -31.48 7.11
N LEU A 41 -2.10 -30.86 6.58
CA LEU A 41 -3.31 -31.53 6.14
C LEU A 41 -3.34 -31.53 4.61
N LEU A 42 -3.31 -32.73 4.04
CA LEU A 42 -3.49 -32.93 2.61
C LEU A 42 -4.96 -33.16 2.32
N MET A 43 -5.51 -32.38 1.40
CA MET A 43 -6.89 -32.47 0.93
C MET A 43 -6.89 -33.06 -0.47
N GLU A 44 -7.28 -34.33 -0.60
CA GLU A 44 -7.33 -35.03 -1.90
C GLU A 44 -8.77 -35.35 -2.29
N GLY A 45 -9.12 -35.03 -3.54
CA GLY A 45 -10.42 -35.34 -4.14
C GLY A 45 -11.37 -34.17 -4.32
N ALA A 46 -12.51 -34.47 -4.95
CA ALA A 46 -13.57 -33.52 -5.23
C ALA A 46 -14.58 -33.53 -4.08
N GLY A 47 -14.41 -32.63 -3.12
CA GLY A 47 -15.33 -32.45 -2.02
C GLY A 47 -15.10 -31.12 -1.32
N PRO A 48 -16.11 -30.62 -0.60
CA PRO A 48 -15.85 -29.68 0.46
C PRO A 48 -15.16 -30.40 1.61
N TYR A 49 -14.04 -29.86 2.07
CA TYR A 49 -13.33 -30.34 3.24
C TYR A 49 -13.57 -29.38 4.39
N ASP A 50 -13.93 -29.96 5.52
CA ASP A 50 -14.17 -29.23 6.77
C ASP A 50 -13.21 -29.75 7.83
N ILE A 51 -12.77 -28.86 8.70
CA ILE A 51 -12.06 -29.23 9.93
C ILE A 51 -13.14 -29.64 10.93
N PRO A 52 -13.22 -30.93 11.34
CA PRO A 52 -14.34 -31.39 12.14
C PRO A 52 -14.47 -30.59 13.45
N ALA A 53 -15.62 -29.95 13.70
CA ALA A 53 -15.84 -29.02 14.82
C ALA A 53 -15.57 -29.56 16.26
N GLY A 54 -15.26 -30.83 16.43
CA GLY A 54 -14.87 -31.44 17.71
C GLY A 54 -13.41 -31.83 17.82
N VAL A 55 -12.62 -31.61 16.76
CA VAL A 55 -11.16 -31.79 16.83
C VAL A 55 -10.58 -30.71 17.73
N GLU A 56 -9.62 -31.08 18.57
CA GLU A 56 -8.89 -30.15 19.42
C GLU A 56 -7.45 -30.04 18.91
N ILE A 57 -7.05 -28.88 18.39
CA ILE A 57 -5.68 -28.64 17.90
C ILE A 57 -5.12 -27.46 18.68
N SER A 58 -4.09 -27.71 19.48
CA SER A 58 -3.48 -26.69 20.35
C SER A 58 -1.96 -26.72 20.31
N GLY A 59 -1.34 -25.54 20.47
CA GLY A 59 0.11 -25.40 20.53
C GLY A 59 0.82 -25.85 19.25
N VAL A 60 0.18 -25.70 18.09
CA VAL A 60 0.78 -25.94 16.78
C VAL A 60 0.85 -24.62 16.03
N GLU A 61 2.04 -24.06 15.87
CA GLU A 61 2.22 -22.69 15.37
C GLU A 61 1.99 -22.56 13.86
N ILE A 62 2.25 -23.61 13.07
CA ILE A 62 2.15 -23.59 11.61
C ILE A 62 1.17 -24.65 11.11
N ILE A 63 0.06 -24.20 10.53
CA ILE A 63 -0.93 -25.06 9.87
C ILE A 63 -0.76 -24.93 8.36
N ASN A 64 -0.59 -26.05 7.65
CA ASN A 64 -0.58 -26.10 6.20
C ASN A 64 -1.76 -26.93 5.71
N LEU A 65 -2.69 -26.28 5.01
CA LEU A 65 -3.75 -26.92 4.25
C LEU A 65 -3.31 -26.97 2.79
N VAL A 66 -3.18 -28.16 2.24
CA VAL A 66 -2.64 -28.37 0.89
C VAL A 66 -3.67 -29.13 0.05
N SER A 67 -4.11 -28.57 -1.07
CA SER A 67 -4.98 -29.30 -2.01
C SER A 67 -4.22 -29.88 -3.20
N ASP A 68 -4.78 -30.93 -3.80
CA ASP A 68 -4.44 -31.44 -5.13
C ASP A 68 -4.99 -30.59 -6.30
N GLY A 69 -5.73 -29.51 -5.99
CA GLY A 69 -6.36 -28.58 -6.94
C GLY A 69 -7.80 -28.94 -7.33
N THR A 70 -8.42 -29.90 -6.64
CA THR A 70 -9.85 -30.23 -6.81
C THR A 70 -10.70 -29.97 -5.57
N ALA A 71 -10.08 -29.54 -4.47
CA ALA A 71 -10.73 -29.31 -3.19
C ALA A 71 -11.38 -27.92 -3.08
N ALA A 72 -12.53 -27.87 -2.41
CA ALA A 72 -13.09 -26.64 -1.84
C ALA A 72 -13.04 -26.74 -0.30
N LEU A 73 -12.87 -25.62 0.41
CA LEU A 73 -13.02 -25.59 1.87
C LEU A 73 -14.45 -25.18 2.24
N GLU A 74 -15.07 -25.89 3.18
CA GLU A 74 -16.33 -25.52 3.84
C GLU A 74 -16.17 -25.65 5.34
N ASN A 75 -16.99 -24.91 6.10
CA ASN A 75 -17.10 -24.98 7.55
C ASN A 75 -18.57 -25.19 7.94
N ASP A 76 -18.93 -26.40 8.36
CA ASP A 76 -20.28 -26.80 8.83
C ASP A 76 -21.43 -26.32 7.92
N GLY A 77 -21.24 -26.39 6.60
CA GLY A 77 -22.22 -25.98 5.58
C GLY A 77 -22.27 -24.47 5.29
N ALA A 78 -21.39 -23.68 5.90
CA ALA A 78 -21.00 -22.35 5.43
C ALA A 78 -19.73 -22.45 4.57
N THR A 79 -19.59 -21.58 3.58
CA THR A 79 -18.38 -21.53 2.74
C THR A 79 -17.27 -20.81 3.50
N GLY A 80 -16.15 -21.49 3.79
CA GLY A 80 -15.01 -20.87 4.46
C GLY A 80 -14.20 -21.81 5.35
N LEU A 81 -13.13 -21.27 5.94
CA LEU A 81 -12.29 -21.91 6.96
C LEU A 81 -12.38 -21.08 8.23
N ASP A 82 -12.61 -21.72 9.38
CA ASP A 82 -12.41 -21.06 10.68
C ASP A 82 -11.01 -21.40 11.20
N ALA A 83 -10.09 -20.44 11.15
CA ALA A 83 -8.73 -20.62 11.63
C ALA A 83 -8.63 -20.49 13.16
N THR A 84 -9.67 -20.02 13.84
CA THR A 84 -9.70 -19.88 15.30
C THR A 84 -9.74 -21.24 16.02
N VAL A 85 -10.10 -22.31 15.30
CA VAL A 85 -10.04 -23.69 15.81
C VAL A 85 -8.61 -24.18 16.07
N PHE A 86 -7.59 -23.51 15.51
CA PHE A 86 -6.18 -23.84 15.71
C PHE A 86 -5.61 -22.99 16.85
N GLU A 87 -5.83 -23.42 18.10
CA GLU A 87 -5.43 -22.66 19.28
C GLU A 87 -3.90 -22.49 19.35
N GLY A 88 -3.44 -21.25 19.33
CA GLY A 88 -2.02 -20.91 19.35
C GLY A 88 -1.33 -20.95 17.98
N ALA A 89 -2.06 -21.20 16.88
CA ALA A 89 -1.48 -21.08 15.55
C ALA A 89 -1.07 -19.63 15.26
N GLU A 90 0.17 -19.44 14.78
CA GLU A 90 0.67 -18.15 14.31
C GLU A 90 0.46 -17.98 12.80
N GLN A 91 0.47 -19.10 12.06
CA GLN A 91 0.37 -19.11 10.60
C GLN A 91 -0.56 -20.22 10.12
N VAL A 92 -1.49 -19.86 9.24
CA VAL A 92 -2.40 -20.81 8.57
C VAL A 92 -2.27 -20.62 7.06
N TRP A 93 -1.64 -21.59 6.40
CA TRP A 93 -1.32 -21.55 4.98
C TRP A 93 -2.32 -22.37 4.16
N LEU A 94 -2.95 -21.71 3.20
CA LEU A 94 -3.74 -22.31 2.13
C LEU A 94 -2.85 -22.44 0.89
N ALA A 95 -2.48 -23.67 0.54
CA ALA A 95 -1.57 -23.96 -0.54
C ALA A 95 -2.21 -24.76 -1.67
N ASN A 96 -1.78 -24.46 -2.90
CA ASN A 96 -2.12 -25.14 -4.16
C ASN A 96 -3.62 -25.14 -4.47
N ALA A 97 -4.09 -24.32 -5.41
CA ALA A 97 -5.44 -24.35 -6.02
C ALA A 97 -6.65 -24.68 -5.10
N ILE A 98 -6.51 -24.57 -3.77
CA ILE A 98 -7.62 -24.48 -2.84
C ILE A 98 -8.39 -23.29 -3.35
N ASN A 99 -9.66 -23.54 -3.69
CA ASN A 99 -10.51 -22.45 -4.09
C ASN A 99 -10.68 -21.53 -2.89
N ALA A 100 -9.84 -20.51 -2.81
CA ALA A 100 -9.81 -19.54 -1.73
C ALA A 100 -11.03 -18.61 -1.75
N ALA A 101 -11.98 -18.83 -2.67
CA ALA A 101 -13.25 -18.12 -2.74
C ALA A 101 -14.14 -18.27 -1.48
N GLY A 102 -13.75 -19.11 -0.50
CA GLY A 102 -14.35 -19.14 0.84
C GLY A 102 -13.66 -18.16 1.78
N ALA A 103 -14.43 -17.51 2.65
CA ALA A 103 -13.88 -16.61 3.67
C ALA A 103 -13.05 -17.41 4.71
N VAL A 104 -11.90 -16.88 5.11
CA VAL A 104 -11.10 -17.42 6.22
C VAL A 104 -11.35 -16.55 7.44
N LEU A 105 -11.92 -17.10 8.51
CA LEU A 105 -12.04 -16.41 9.79
C LEU A 105 -10.70 -16.48 10.53
N ALA A 106 -10.04 -15.34 10.69
CA ALA A 106 -8.75 -15.21 11.37
C ALA A 106 -8.93 -14.72 12.81
N GLY A 107 -8.27 -15.39 13.75
CA GLY A 107 -8.16 -14.97 15.15
C GLY A 107 -7.04 -13.95 15.38
N GLU A 108 -6.99 -13.44 16.61
CA GLU A 108 -5.96 -12.49 17.04
C GLU A 108 -4.54 -13.07 16.80
N GLY A 109 -3.66 -12.26 16.20
CA GLY A 109 -2.26 -12.63 15.96
C GLY A 109 -2.03 -13.67 14.87
N GLN A 110 -3.08 -14.21 14.22
CA GLN A 110 -2.93 -15.18 13.16
C GLN A 110 -2.56 -14.52 11.82
N THR A 111 -1.57 -15.09 11.12
CA THR A 111 -1.29 -14.74 9.72
C THR A 111 -1.90 -15.77 8.79
N ILE A 112 -2.77 -15.31 7.89
CA ILE A 112 -3.36 -16.16 6.84
C ILE A 112 -2.47 -16.12 5.60
N GLY A 113 -1.93 -17.27 5.23
CA GLY A 113 -0.99 -17.43 4.13
C GLY A 113 -1.62 -18.03 2.88
N PHE A 114 -1.28 -17.51 1.71
CA PHE A 114 -1.70 -18.02 0.40
C PHE A 114 -0.48 -18.43 -0.42
N ARG A 115 -0.39 -19.71 -0.82
CA ARG A 115 0.80 -20.25 -1.50
C ARG A 115 0.46 -20.96 -2.81
N ASN A 116 1.05 -20.51 -3.92
CA ASN A 116 0.81 -21.07 -5.27
C ASN A 116 -0.69 -21.23 -5.59
N VAL A 117 -1.49 -20.21 -5.26
CA VAL A 117 -2.93 -20.15 -5.53
C VAL A 117 -3.24 -18.98 -6.45
N ASP A 118 -4.37 -19.06 -7.15
CA ASP A 118 -5.07 -17.88 -7.65
C ASP A 118 -5.87 -17.35 -6.46
N ALA A 119 -5.31 -16.37 -5.74
CA ALA A 119 -5.93 -15.88 -4.53
C ALA A 119 -7.04 -14.91 -4.93
N THR A 120 -8.26 -15.40 -5.10
CA THR A 120 -9.47 -14.59 -4.89
C THR A 120 -10.00 -14.99 -3.53
N ALA A 121 -9.51 -14.32 -2.49
CA ALA A 121 -9.70 -14.76 -1.11
C ALA A 121 -10.22 -13.64 -0.22
N THR A 122 -11.10 -13.99 0.72
CA THR A 122 -11.54 -13.08 1.77
C THR A 122 -10.97 -13.57 3.10
N VAL A 123 -10.29 -12.69 3.83
CA VAL A 123 -9.87 -12.91 5.22
C VAL A 123 -10.77 -12.07 6.11
N THR A 124 -11.64 -12.71 6.88
CA THR A 124 -12.51 -12.05 7.85
C THR A 124 -11.84 -12.11 9.22
N VAL A 125 -11.61 -10.98 9.88
CA VAL A 125 -11.13 -11.00 11.26
C VAL A 125 -12.27 -11.29 12.24
N ALA A 126 -11.97 -12.05 13.29
CA ALA A 126 -12.91 -12.33 14.37
C ALA A 126 -13.29 -11.06 15.15
N SER A 127 -14.36 -11.12 15.93
CA SER A 127 -14.76 -9.99 16.80
C SER A 127 -13.65 -9.60 17.77
N ASP A 128 -13.54 -8.30 18.04
CA ASP A 128 -12.52 -7.68 18.89
C ASP A 128 -11.08 -7.81 18.36
N VAL A 129 -10.88 -8.25 17.10
CA VAL A 129 -9.57 -8.29 16.43
C VAL A 129 -9.40 -7.05 15.55
N ASP A 130 -8.39 -6.24 15.85
CA ASP A 130 -8.14 -4.95 15.21
C ASP A 130 -7.20 -5.00 14.00
N SER A 131 -6.64 -6.17 13.73
CA SER A 131 -5.59 -6.32 12.73
C SER A 131 -5.71 -7.62 11.93
N ALA A 132 -5.52 -7.50 10.62
CA ALA A 132 -5.45 -8.61 9.69
C ALA A 132 -4.02 -8.77 9.16
N SER A 133 -3.46 -9.97 9.22
CA SER A 133 -2.15 -10.30 8.65
C SER A 133 -2.26 -11.32 7.53
N ILE A 134 -1.81 -10.96 6.34
CA ILE A 134 -1.82 -11.80 5.14
C ILE A 134 -0.40 -12.02 4.63
N ALA A 135 -0.08 -13.27 4.30
CA ALA A 135 1.18 -13.64 3.66
C ALA A 135 0.95 -14.26 2.28
N LEU A 136 1.72 -13.83 1.28
CA LEU A 136 1.64 -14.27 -0.10
C LEU A 136 2.92 -15.02 -0.48
N ASP A 137 2.78 -16.20 -1.08
CA ASP A 137 3.92 -16.96 -1.60
C ASP A 137 3.62 -17.46 -3.00
N ARG A 138 4.13 -16.72 -4.00
CA ARG A 138 3.98 -17.03 -5.42
C ARG A 138 2.50 -17.11 -5.84
N VAL A 139 1.68 -16.19 -5.35
CA VAL A 139 0.27 -16.08 -5.77
C VAL A 139 0.17 -15.65 -7.24
N ALA A 140 -0.88 -16.08 -7.93
CA ALA A 140 -1.04 -15.85 -9.36
C ALA A 140 -1.21 -14.35 -9.70
N ASP A 141 -1.03 -14.02 -10.98
CA ASP A 141 -1.35 -12.70 -11.51
C ASP A 141 -2.83 -12.36 -11.35
N LYS A 142 -3.14 -11.08 -11.11
CA LYS A 142 -4.52 -10.58 -10.89
C LYS A 142 -5.21 -11.17 -9.67
N SER A 143 -4.43 -11.66 -8.71
CA SER A 143 -4.96 -12.08 -7.40
C SER A 143 -5.63 -10.89 -6.71
N ALA A 144 -6.69 -11.16 -5.97
CA ALA A 144 -7.42 -10.24 -5.11
C ALA A 144 -7.50 -10.79 -3.68
N VAL A 145 -6.99 -10.00 -2.72
CA VAL A 145 -7.15 -10.26 -1.29
C VAL A 145 -8.14 -9.25 -0.74
N SER A 146 -9.30 -9.72 -0.32
CA SER A 146 -10.27 -8.92 0.41
C SER A 146 -10.10 -9.18 1.91
N VAL A 147 -10.19 -8.13 2.72
CA VAL A 147 -10.21 -8.21 4.17
C VAL A 147 -11.55 -7.70 4.66
N ASP A 148 -12.14 -8.43 5.60
CA ASP A 148 -13.45 -8.16 6.18
C ASP A 148 -13.37 -8.33 7.71
N GLU A 149 -14.44 -8.01 8.41
CA GLU A 149 -14.52 -8.10 9.87
C GLU A 149 -15.89 -8.64 10.30
N THR A 150 -15.91 -9.41 11.40
CA THR A 150 -17.16 -9.97 11.92
C THR A 150 -18.02 -8.90 12.60
N THR A 151 -17.40 -7.94 13.28
CA THR A 151 -18.05 -6.77 13.87
C THR A 151 -17.54 -5.53 13.17
N THR A 152 -18.45 -4.69 12.65
CA THR A 152 -18.04 -3.47 11.95
C THR A 152 -17.32 -2.48 12.88
N GLY A 153 -16.15 -2.00 12.45
CA GLY A 153 -15.33 -1.01 13.14
C GLY A 153 -14.32 -1.60 14.13
N ASP A 154 -14.10 -2.92 14.10
CA ASP A 154 -13.01 -3.55 14.86
C ASP A 154 -11.69 -3.42 14.08
N LEU A 155 -11.68 -3.65 12.77
CA LEU A 155 -10.48 -3.66 11.92
C LEU A 155 -9.92 -2.26 11.68
N GLU A 156 -8.70 -2.02 12.19
CA GLU A 156 -7.94 -0.77 12.03
C GLU A 156 -6.71 -0.95 11.11
N THR A 157 -6.06 -2.12 11.15
CA THR A 157 -4.79 -2.37 10.44
C THR A 157 -4.83 -3.60 9.54
N VAL A 158 -4.47 -3.43 8.27
CA VAL A 158 -4.24 -4.52 7.33
C VAL A 158 -2.75 -4.62 7.00
N SER A 159 -2.18 -5.83 7.09
CA SER A 159 -0.79 -6.09 6.72
C SER A 159 -0.71 -7.18 5.65
N VAL A 160 -0.07 -6.87 4.51
CA VAL A 160 0.12 -7.83 3.42
C VAL A 160 1.61 -7.95 3.09
N SER A 161 2.12 -9.18 3.08
CA SER A 161 3.54 -9.46 2.87
C SER A 161 3.79 -10.57 1.86
N GLY A 162 5.00 -10.64 1.30
CA GLY A 162 5.46 -11.80 0.54
C GLY A 162 5.65 -11.54 -0.96
N SER A 163 5.16 -12.44 -1.82
CA SER A 163 5.44 -12.41 -3.27
C SER A 163 4.33 -12.95 -4.15
N LEU A 164 4.29 -12.46 -5.38
CA LEU A 164 3.52 -12.98 -6.50
C LEU A 164 4.40 -13.96 -7.32
N ALA A 165 3.74 -14.76 -8.16
CA ALA A 165 4.39 -15.71 -9.05
C ALA A 165 5.28 -14.99 -10.08
N ALA A 166 6.26 -15.71 -10.64
CA ALA A 166 7.13 -15.13 -11.65
C ALA A 166 6.34 -14.68 -12.89
N GLY A 167 6.44 -13.39 -13.23
CA GLY A 167 5.73 -12.78 -14.36
C GLY A 167 4.33 -12.28 -14.03
N ALA A 168 3.87 -12.43 -12.79
CA ALA A 168 2.71 -11.72 -12.28
C ALA A 168 3.11 -10.32 -11.84
N ASP A 169 2.25 -9.36 -12.13
CA ASP A 169 2.46 -7.95 -11.83
C ASP A 169 1.19 -7.27 -11.29
N GLU A 170 0.01 -7.89 -11.32
CA GLU A 170 -1.22 -7.27 -10.80
C GLU A 170 -1.64 -7.87 -9.45
N LEU A 171 -1.93 -7.01 -8.47
CA LEU A 171 -2.50 -7.36 -7.17
C LEU A 171 -3.62 -6.39 -6.80
N THR A 172 -4.77 -6.93 -6.37
CA THR A 172 -5.83 -6.13 -5.73
C THR A 172 -5.87 -6.41 -4.24
N ILE A 173 -5.96 -5.35 -3.43
CA ILE A 173 -6.26 -5.44 -2.00
C ILE A 173 -7.54 -4.64 -1.75
N GLU A 174 -8.49 -5.25 -1.05
CA GLU A 174 -9.80 -4.67 -0.76
C GLU A 174 -10.05 -4.67 0.74
N ASP A 175 -10.50 -3.53 1.28
CA ASP A 175 -11.10 -3.45 2.62
C ASP A 175 -12.62 -3.41 2.46
N VAL A 176 -13.28 -4.52 2.77
CA VAL A 176 -14.72 -4.73 2.49
C VAL A 176 -15.59 -3.80 3.33
N THR A 177 -15.20 -3.53 4.57
CA THR A 177 -15.98 -2.69 5.51
C THR A 177 -15.56 -1.23 5.53
N LYS A 178 -14.41 -0.91 4.93
CA LYS A 178 -13.89 0.45 4.74
C LYS A 178 -13.45 1.11 6.04
N THR A 179 -13.04 0.33 7.02
CA THR A 179 -12.68 0.79 8.36
C THR A 179 -11.18 0.84 8.59
N ALA A 180 -10.38 0.15 7.78
CA ALA A 180 -8.94 0.10 7.97
C ALA A 180 -8.30 1.47 7.72
N GLU A 181 -7.60 1.96 8.74
CA GLU A 181 -6.88 3.24 8.71
C GLU A 181 -5.41 3.05 8.30
N THR A 182 -4.85 1.85 8.51
CA THR A 182 -3.45 1.54 8.19
C THR A 182 -3.33 0.34 7.26
N LEU A 183 -2.57 0.49 6.18
CA LEU A 183 -2.15 -0.59 5.29
C LEU A 183 -0.62 -0.73 5.29
N ASN A 184 -0.10 -1.85 5.79
CA ASN A 184 1.32 -2.20 5.75
C ASN A 184 1.60 -3.17 4.60
N LEU A 185 2.60 -2.87 3.78
CA LEU A 185 3.02 -3.69 2.65
C LEU A 185 4.50 -4.09 2.77
N ASN A 186 4.76 -5.38 2.59
CA ASN A 186 6.11 -5.93 2.49
C ASN A 186 6.21 -6.88 1.30
N LEU A 187 6.17 -6.30 0.09
CA LEU A 187 6.18 -7.05 -1.15
C LEU A 187 7.60 -7.18 -1.70
N THR A 188 7.94 -8.40 -2.11
CA THR A 188 9.27 -8.77 -2.63
C THR A 188 9.25 -9.08 -4.13
N THR A 189 8.08 -9.01 -4.76
CA THR A 189 7.89 -9.14 -6.21
C THR A 189 8.48 -7.95 -6.93
N LYS A 190 9.23 -8.15 -8.02
CA LYS A 190 10.00 -7.09 -8.69
C LYS A 190 9.23 -5.78 -8.98
N ALA A 191 8.00 -5.86 -9.48
CA ALA A 191 7.12 -4.71 -9.72
C ALA A 191 5.67 -5.18 -9.58
N VAL A 192 4.82 -4.38 -8.93
CA VAL A 192 3.40 -4.69 -8.71
C VAL A 192 2.55 -3.47 -9.06
N ASP A 193 1.61 -3.62 -9.98
CA ASP A 193 0.46 -2.74 -10.19
C ASP A 193 -0.59 -3.07 -9.11
N LEU A 194 -0.61 -2.23 -8.08
CA LEU A 194 -1.43 -2.37 -6.90
C LEU A 194 -2.73 -1.59 -7.06
N THR A 195 -3.84 -2.31 -7.03
CA THR A 195 -5.17 -1.72 -6.94
C THR A 195 -5.65 -1.78 -5.49
N LEU A 196 -5.88 -0.60 -4.89
CA LEU A 196 -6.56 -0.48 -3.61
C LEU A 196 -8.04 -0.23 -3.84
N THR A 197 -8.89 -1.13 -3.36
CA THR A 197 -10.34 -1.00 -3.45
C THR A 197 -10.91 -0.72 -2.05
N THR A 198 -11.85 0.23 -1.98
CA THR A 198 -12.67 0.52 -0.79
C THR A 198 -11.93 0.90 0.50
N PHE A 199 -10.64 1.26 0.40
CA PHE A 199 -9.84 1.89 1.46
C PHE A 199 -10.21 3.37 1.68
N ASP A 200 -11.50 3.66 1.90
CA ASP A 200 -12.02 5.03 2.00
C ASP A 200 -11.49 5.76 3.25
N SER A 201 -11.19 5.03 4.33
CA SER A 201 -10.70 5.56 5.62
C SER A 201 -9.18 5.46 5.80
N LEU A 202 -8.43 5.14 4.73
CA LEU A 202 -6.99 4.92 4.81
C LEU A 202 -6.25 6.22 5.16
N VAL A 203 -5.58 6.23 6.31
CA VAL A 203 -4.75 7.33 6.83
C VAL A 203 -3.28 7.09 6.56
N THR A 204 -2.82 5.83 6.68
CA THR A 204 -1.40 5.46 6.51
C THR A 204 -1.24 4.29 5.55
N LEU A 205 -0.40 4.49 4.53
CA LEU A 205 0.17 3.41 3.71
C LEU A 205 1.67 3.27 4.01
N ASP A 206 2.09 2.15 4.58
CA ASP A 206 3.52 1.86 4.82
C ASP A 206 3.98 0.66 4.01
N ALA A 207 4.57 0.93 2.86
CA ALA A 207 5.26 -0.02 2.01
C ALA A 207 6.79 0.05 2.13
N SER A 208 7.34 0.69 3.17
CA SER A 208 8.78 0.93 3.32
C SER A 208 9.64 -0.33 3.42
N ALA A 209 9.04 -1.45 3.82
CA ALA A 209 9.69 -2.76 3.85
C ALA A 209 9.73 -3.45 2.47
N SER A 210 8.99 -2.94 1.47
CA SER A 210 8.93 -3.54 0.15
C SER A 210 10.26 -3.39 -0.60
N THR A 211 10.61 -4.44 -1.34
CA THR A 211 11.82 -4.46 -2.18
C THR A 211 11.47 -4.51 -3.67
N GLY A 212 10.20 -4.80 -3.98
CA GLY A 212 9.58 -4.59 -5.27
C GLY A 212 9.18 -3.14 -5.49
N GLY A 213 9.15 -2.71 -6.76
CA GLY A 213 8.46 -1.48 -7.13
C GLY A 213 6.94 -1.63 -7.00
N ILE A 214 6.26 -0.56 -6.60
CA ILE A 214 4.83 -0.48 -6.44
C ILE A 214 4.32 0.64 -7.33
N LYS A 215 3.38 0.29 -8.20
CA LYS A 215 2.57 1.26 -8.93
C LYS A 215 1.20 1.35 -8.28
N VAL A 216 0.79 2.53 -7.85
CA VAL A 216 -0.47 2.72 -7.11
C VAL A 216 -1.08 4.10 -7.36
N ASP A 217 -2.41 4.16 -7.43
CA ASP A 217 -3.17 5.40 -7.46
C ASP A 217 -3.84 5.64 -6.10
N LEU A 218 -3.41 6.71 -5.42
CA LEU A 218 -3.87 7.15 -4.12
C LEU A 218 -4.73 8.41 -4.21
N SER A 219 -5.06 8.88 -5.42
CA SER A 219 -5.86 10.10 -5.61
C SER A 219 -7.29 9.99 -5.03
N GLY A 220 -7.78 8.76 -4.84
CA GLY A 220 -9.08 8.48 -4.22
C GLY A 220 -9.08 8.46 -2.69
N ASN A 221 -7.92 8.39 -2.03
CA ASN A 221 -7.80 8.30 -0.57
C ASN A 221 -7.70 9.70 0.02
N ALA A 222 -8.84 10.35 0.28
CA ALA A 222 -8.89 11.74 0.72
C ALA A 222 -8.33 11.96 2.14
N ASP A 223 -8.44 10.96 3.01
CA ASP A 223 -8.01 11.00 4.40
C ASP A 223 -6.55 10.54 4.60
N LEU A 224 -5.84 10.22 3.52
CA LEU A 224 -4.46 9.76 3.58
C LEU A 224 -3.52 10.88 4.05
N GLU A 225 -2.81 10.65 5.15
CA GLU A 225 -1.86 11.58 5.75
C GLU A 225 -0.40 11.16 5.49
N ALA A 226 -0.14 9.87 5.32
CA ALA A 226 1.21 9.35 5.11
C ALA A 226 1.25 8.18 4.12
N ALA A 227 2.20 8.25 3.17
CA ALA A 227 2.54 7.15 2.27
C ALA A 227 4.06 6.96 2.23
N SER A 228 4.55 5.77 2.57
CA SER A 228 5.98 5.41 2.50
C SER A 228 6.19 4.21 1.61
N PHE A 229 7.24 4.24 0.79
CA PHE A 229 7.60 3.20 -0.16
C PHE A 229 9.04 2.72 0.05
N GLY A 230 9.36 1.65 -0.67
CA GLY A 230 10.45 0.74 -0.34
C GLY A 230 11.75 1.06 -1.06
N SER A 231 12.44 0.00 -1.48
CA SER A 231 13.67 0.09 -2.28
C SER A 231 13.44 -0.22 -3.77
N GLY A 232 12.17 -0.22 -4.17
CA GLY A 232 11.70 -0.59 -5.50
C GLY A 232 11.97 0.49 -6.54
N VAL A 233 11.26 0.41 -7.67
CA VAL A 233 11.08 1.57 -8.54
C VAL A 233 9.59 1.82 -8.54
N ASP A 234 9.17 2.83 -7.79
CA ASP A 234 7.78 3.09 -7.45
C ASP A 234 7.16 4.09 -8.45
N ASP A 235 5.87 3.94 -8.73
CA ASP A 235 5.07 4.80 -9.64
C ASP A 235 3.76 5.18 -8.93
N VAL A 236 3.77 6.33 -8.26
CA VAL A 236 2.75 6.71 -7.30
C VAL A 236 1.97 7.90 -7.84
N THR A 237 0.65 7.79 -7.91
CA THR A 237 -0.23 8.94 -8.17
C THR A 237 -0.89 9.39 -6.88
N ILE A 238 -0.80 10.68 -6.54
CA ILE A 238 -1.49 11.30 -5.40
C ILE A 238 -2.43 12.41 -5.90
N GLY A 239 -3.41 12.78 -5.07
CA GLY A 239 -4.42 13.79 -5.40
C GLY A 239 -4.32 15.02 -4.49
N GLY A 240 -5.45 15.64 -4.22
CA GLY A 240 -5.57 16.85 -3.40
C GLY A 240 -5.54 16.64 -1.88
N GLN A 241 -4.87 15.59 -1.39
CA GLN A 241 -4.76 15.34 0.05
C GLN A 241 -4.05 16.50 0.75
N LYS A 242 -4.58 16.94 1.90
CA LYS A 242 -4.01 18.04 2.69
C LYS A 242 -2.94 17.51 3.65
N GLY A 243 -1.77 18.14 3.67
CA GLY A 243 -0.68 17.81 4.58
C GLY A 243 -0.04 16.42 4.34
N LEU A 244 -0.39 15.74 3.24
CA LEU A 244 0.11 14.40 2.93
C LEU A 244 1.64 14.40 2.87
N VAL A 245 2.23 13.45 3.59
CA VAL A 245 3.67 13.16 3.54
C VAL A 245 3.90 11.92 2.70
N VAL A 246 4.61 12.07 1.59
CA VAL A 246 5.02 10.97 0.71
C VAL A 246 6.53 10.76 0.84
N ASN A 247 6.95 9.52 1.03
CA ASN A 247 8.35 9.11 0.95
C ASN A 247 8.48 7.95 -0.02
N ALA A 248 9.02 8.20 -1.21
CA ALA A 248 9.19 7.18 -2.25
C ALA A 248 10.32 6.18 -1.93
N GLY A 249 11.18 6.48 -0.95
CA GLY A 249 12.17 5.52 -0.46
C GLY A 249 13.46 5.54 -1.28
N ALA A 250 13.90 4.39 -1.77
CA ALA A 250 15.06 4.29 -2.64
C ALA A 250 14.62 3.69 -3.97
N GLY A 251 15.18 4.15 -5.08
CA GLY A 251 14.64 3.76 -6.37
C GLY A 251 15.02 4.73 -7.47
N ALA A 252 14.21 4.78 -8.51
CA ALA A 252 14.21 5.87 -9.47
C ALA A 252 12.74 6.18 -9.68
N ASP A 253 12.15 6.80 -8.68
CA ASP A 253 10.72 6.73 -8.45
C ASP A 253 9.98 7.78 -9.28
N THR A 254 8.72 7.53 -9.59
CA THR A 254 7.84 8.48 -10.27
C THR A 254 6.70 8.87 -9.35
N ILE A 255 6.54 10.15 -9.07
CA ILE A 255 5.45 10.67 -8.26
C ILE A 255 4.64 11.65 -9.11
N SER A 256 3.41 11.27 -9.44
CA SER A 256 2.46 12.09 -10.19
C SER A 256 1.46 12.75 -9.25
N PHE A 257 1.24 14.05 -9.41
CA PHE A 257 0.30 14.83 -8.60
C PHE A 257 -0.30 15.98 -9.40
N ASP A 258 -1.44 16.52 -8.98
CA ASP A 258 -2.14 17.62 -9.66
C ASP A 258 -1.84 19.01 -9.08
N GLY A 259 -1.08 19.06 -7.97
CA GLY A 259 -0.70 20.29 -7.29
C GLY A 259 -1.87 21.00 -6.57
N SER A 260 -2.99 20.32 -6.35
CA SER A 260 -4.14 20.88 -5.61
C SER A 260 -4.07 20.66 -4.10
N GLY A 261 -3.22 19.74 -3.63
CA GLY A 261 -3.07 19.42 -2.21
C GLY A 261 -2.31 20.48 -1.44
N GLU A 262 -2.96 21.05 -0.43
CA GLU A 262 -2.37 22.04 0.49
C GLU A 262 -1.30 21.38 1.37
N GLY A 263 -0.11 21.97 1.47
CA GLY A 263 0.90 21.59 2.46
C GLY A 263 1.52 20.21 2.28
N GLN A 264 1.41 19.62 1.09
CA GLN A 264 1.99 18.31 0.80
C GLN A 264 3.52 18.33 0.92
N GLN A 265 4.08 17.24 1.43
CA GLN A 265 5.53 17.03 1.55
C GLN A 265 5.92 15.78 0.77
N ILE A 266 6.61 15.97 -0.35
CA ILE A 266 6.99 14.90 -1.25
C ILE A 266 8.49 14.69 -1.17
N VAL A 267 8.87 13.48 -0.77
CA VAL A 267 10.26 13.04 -0.64
C VAL A 267 10.52 11.91 -1.63
N GLY A 268 11.25 12.17 -2.70
CA GLY A 268 11.72 11.16 -3.66
C GLY A 268 12.75 10.21 -3.06
N GLY A 269 13.54 10.68 -2.09
CA GLY A 269 14.47 9.83 -1.37
C GLY A 269 15.76 9.53 -2.15
N ALA A 270 16.21 8.27 -2.20
CA ALA A 270 17.47 7.92 -2.84
C ALA A 270 17.27 7.41 -4.27
N GLY A 271 17.53 8.25 -5.26
CA GLY A 271 17.32 7.84 -6.64
C GLY A 271 17.61 8.94 -7.62
N GLY A 272 17.21 8.73 -8.87
CA GLY A 272 16.98 9.81 -9.81
C GLY A 272 15.50 9.88 -10.06
N ASP A 273 14.82 10.66 -9.22
CA ASP A 273 13.37 10.61 -9.08
C ASP A 273 12.70 11.56 -10.08
N THR A 274 11.49 11.23 -10.50
CA THR A 274 10.69 12.04 -11.45
C THR A 274 9.42 12.51 -10.76
N PHE A 275 9.28 13.82 -10.61
CA PHE A 275 8.09 14.45 -10.06
C PHE A 275 7.25 14.97 -11.23
N VAL A 276 6.04 14.46 -11.43
CA VAL A 276 5.18 14.80 -12.57
C VAL A 276 4.03 15.66 -12.08
N LEU A 277 4.06 16.95 -12.44
CA LEU A 277 2.94 17.85 -12.19
C LEU A 277 1.96 17.74 -13.36
N THR A 278 0.82 17.09 -13.13
CA THR A 278 -0.15 16.73 -14.17
C THR A 278 -1.11 17.87 -14.55
N ALA A 279 -1.19 18.89 -13.71
CA ALA A 279 -1.98 20.11 -13.91
C ALA A 279 -1.28 21.28 -13.19
N ALA A 280 -1.56 22.51 -13.60
CA ALA A 280 -1.01 23.68 -12.91
C ALA A 280 -1.43 23.68 -11.43
N ALA A 281 -0.48 23.96 -10.52
CA ALA A 281 -0.73 23.92 -9.08
C ALA A 281 -1.81 24.93 -8.64
N THR A 282 -2.64 24.54 -7.67
CA THR A 282 -3.75 25.36 -7.14
C THR A 282 -3.92 25.20 -5.62
N ASN A 283 -2.82 24.98 -4.91
CA ASN A 283 -2.78 24.63 -3.49
C ASN A 283 -2.88 25.83 -2.52
N ILE A 284 -3.10 27.06 -3.02
CA ILE A 284 -3.29 28.24 -2.16
C ILE A 284 -4.77 28.45 -1.85
N SER A 285 -5.10 28.48 -0.55
CA SER A 285 -6.39 28.91 -0.03
C SER A 285 -6.23 30.24 0.73
N GLU A 286 -7.25 31.11 0.73
CA GLU A 286 -7.21 32.36 1.51
C GLU A 286 -7.40 32.15 3.03
N THR A 287 -7.71 30.93 3.47
CA THR A 287 -8.11 30.65 4.85
C THR A 287 -6.96 30.29 5.78
N ASP A 288 -5.83 29.87 5.24
CA ASP A 288 -4.75 29.24 5.99
C ASP A 288 -3.43 30.05 5.92
N ASP A 289 -2.47 29.71 6.77
CA ASP A 289 -1.15 30.36 6.73
C ASP A 289 -0.41 29.90 5.46
N PHE A 290 0.26 30.84 4.78
CA PHE A 290 0.95 30.57 3.53
C PHE A 290 1.94 29.40 3.65
N ALA A 291 2.66 29.32 4.78
CA ALA A 291 3.63 28.26 5.02
C ALA A 291 3.00 26.85 5.10
N ASP A 292 1.74 26.76 5.53
CA ASP A 292 1.00 25.49 5.65
C ASP A 292 0.38 25.07 4.30
N LEU A 293 0.36 25.96 3.32
CA LEU A 293 -0.23 25.71 2.00
C LEU A 293 0.79 25.23 0.96
N VAL A 294 2.04 25.65 1.08
CA VAL A 294 3.09 25.34 0.09
C VAL A 294 3.37 23.85 0.03
N THR A 295 3.25 23.27 -1.17
CA THR A 295 3.75 21.92 -1.45
C THR A 295 5.27 21.96 -1.50
N THR A 296 5.93 20.99 -0.88
CA THR A 296 7.40 20.89 -0.86
C THR A 296 7.87 19.60 -1.50
N ILE A 297 8.96 19.68 -2.26
CA ILE A 297 9.60 18.54 -2.91
C ILE A 297 11.08 18.52 -2.52
N ASP A 298 11.64 17.38 -2.09
CA ASP A 298 13.07 17.22 -1.74
C ASP A 298 14.01 17.15 -2.96
N PHE A 299 13.89 18.11 -3.85
CA PHE A 299 14.53 18.08 -5.16
C PHE A 299 16.07 18.17 -5.09
N LYS A 300 16.76 17.17 -5.64
CA LYS A 300 18.23 17.12 -5.71
C LYS A 300 18.69 16.49 -7.02
N SER A 301 19.97 16.65 -7.38
CA SER A 301 20.48 15.94 -8.56
C SER A 301 20.63 14.44 -8.25
N PRO A 302 20.15 13.52 -9.10
CA PRO A 302 19.73 13.68 -10.50
C PRO A 302 18.20 13.72 -10.76
N ASP A 303 17.40 14.20 -9.83
CA ASP A 303 15.94 14.29 -9.97
C ASP A 303 15.50 15.21 -11.12
N VAL A 304 14.27 14.97 -11.59
CA VAL A 304 13.63 15.66 -12.71
C VAL A 304 12.21 16.09 -12.30
N ILE A 305 11.84 17.33 -12.60
CA ILE A 305 10.44 17.78 -12.56
C ILE A 305 9.88 17.75 -13.98
N ASP A 306 8.76 17.08 -14.19
CA ASP A 306 8.01 17.07 -15.45
C ASP A 306 6.81 18.00 -15.34
N LEU A 307 6.88 19.08 -16.12
CA LEU A 307 5.86 20.12 -16.27
C LEU A 307 5.25 20.11 -17.68
N SER A 308 5.51 19.08 -18.49
CA SER A 308 5.00 19.00 -19.87
C SER A 308 3.48 18.86 -19.95
N GLY A 309 2.84 18.47 -18.84
CA GLY A 309 1.39 18.46 -18.67
C GLY A 309 0.78 19.84 -18.40
N THR A 310 1.59 20.87 -18.17
CA THR A 310 1.15 22.18 -17.68
C THR A 310 1.34 23.30 -18.71
N GLY A 311 1.10 24.56 -18.29
CA GLY A 311 1.30 25.76 -19.10
C GLY A 311 2.66 26.41 -18.91
N PHE A 312 3.63 25.70 -18.33
CA PHE A 312 4.90 26.25 -17.86
C PHE A 312 5.67 27.04 -18.93
N VAL A 313 6.12 28.24 -18.54
CA VAL A 313 7.03 29.05 -19.36
C VAL A 313 8.15 29.61 -18.48
N ALA A 314 9.40 29.26 -18.80
CA ALA A 314 10.57 29.80 -18.10
C ALA A 314 10.72 31.32 -18.30
N LEU A 315 11.10 32.01 -17.22
CA LEU A 315 11.51 33.41 -17.28
C LEU A 315 12.80 33.57 -18.09
N ASN A 316 12.91 34.67 -18.85
CA ASN A 316 14.19 35.08 -19.41
C ASN A 316 15.06 35.78 -18.34
N ASP A 317 16.35 35.96 -18.63
CA ASP A 317 17.34 36.53 -17.70
C ASP A 317 16.88 37.87 -17.07
N ALA A 318 16.31 38.78 -17.85
CA ALA A 318 15.88 40.08 -17.35
C ALA A 318 14.65 39.99 -16.43
N GLN A 319 13.77 39.03 -16.68
CA GLN A 319 12.61 38.74 -15.83
C GLN A 319 13.07 38.09 -14.52
N ALA A 320 13.95 37.09 -14.61
CA ALA A 320 14.54 36.43 -13.44
C ALA A 320 15.30 37.43 -12.53
N ASP A 321 16.08 38.34 -13.13
CA ASP A 321 16.77 39.42 -12.38
C ASP A 321 15.78 40.35 -11.66
N ALA A 322 14.62 40.64 -12.27
CA ALA A 322 13.59 41.48 -11.64
C ALA A 322 12.95 40.78 -10.44
N VAL A 323 12.67 39.48 -10.55
CA VAL A 323 12.13 38.66 -9.45
C VAL A 323 13.15 38.55 -8.31
N ALA A 324 14.42 38.30 -8.63
CA ALA A 324 15.49 38.19 -7.63
C ALA A 324 15.76 39.50 -6.86
N ALA A 325 15.35 40.65 -7.42
CA ALA A 325 15.45 41.95 -6.77
C ALA A 325 14.25 42.29 -5.86
N ALA A 326 13.21 41.43 -5.82
CA ALA A 326 12.05 41.61 -4.96
C ALA A 326 12.44 41.60 -3.47
N GLY A 327 11.72 42.38 -2.67
CA GLY A 327 11.98 42.48 -1.23
C GLY A 327 11.22 41.45 -0.39
N THR A 328 10.19 40.83 -0.96
CA THR A 328 9.33 39.84 -0.31
C THR A 328 8.94 38.76 -1.31
N PHE A 329 8.52 37.59 -0.81
CA PHE A 329 8.03 36.51 -1.67
C PHE A 329 6.78 36.93 -2.46
N ALA A 330 5.85 37.67 -1.83
CA ALA A 330 4.66 38.19 -2.50
C ALA A 330 5.00 39.13 -3.67
N ASP A 331 6.01 40.00 -3.50
CA ASP A 331 6.50 40.84 -4.60
C ASP A 331 7.17 40.00 -5.70
N ALA A 332 7.94 38.97 -5.33
CA ALA A 332 8.60 38.07 -6.26
C ALA A 332 7.58 37.31 -7.13
N PHE A 333 6.55 36.74 -6.50
CA PHE A 333 5.42 36.10 -7.16
C PHE A 333 4.72 37.06 -8.11
N ALA A 334 4.27 38.23 -7.64
CA ALA A 334 3.55 39.19 -8.47
C ALA A 334 4.37 39.68 -9.68
N ILE A 335 5.70 39.79 -9.56
CA ILE A 335 6.58 40.10 -10.68
C ILE A 335 6.64 38.92 -11.67
N ALA A 336 6.86 37.70 -11.17
CA ALA A 336 6.98 36.50 -11.99
C ALA A 336 5.69 36.22 -12.76
N THR A 337 4.55 36.23 -12.07
CA THR A 337 3.23 35.90 -12.64
C THR A 337 2.70 37.01 -13.55
N GLY A 338 3.10 38.26 -13.29
CA GLY A 338 2.89 39.37 -14.23
C GLY A 338 3.57 39.18 -15.60
N PHE A 339 4.50 38.23 -15.74
CA PHE A 339 5.09 37.84 -17.01
C PHE A 339 4.51 36.55 -17.60
N GLN A 340 4.30 35.52 -16.77
CA GLN A 340 3.83 34.19 -17.17
C GLN A 340 2.92 33.62 -16.09
N ALA A 341 1.73 33.13 -16.48
CA ALA A 341 0.79 32.55 -15.50
C ALA A 341 1.41 31.38 -14.73
N GLU A 342 2.23 30.55 -15.37
CA GLU A 342 2.92 29.43 -14.74
C GLU A 342 4.42 29.47 -15.06
N THR A 343 5.25 29.53 -14.03
CA THR A 343 6.72 29.73 -14.17
C THR A 343 7.47 29.25 -12.94
N ALA A 344 8.80 29.24 -13.01
CA ALA A 344 9.67 29.05 -11.85
C ALA A 344 10.62 30.23 -11.63
N PHE A 345 11.00 30.47 -10.38
CA PHE A 345 11.99 31.49 -10.01
C PHE A 345 12.75 31.13 -8.73
N LEU A 346 13.89 31.80 -8.54
CA LEU A 346 14.69 31.73 -7.31
C LEU A 346 14.33 32.88 -6.37
N PHE A 347 14.03 32.59 -5.11
CA PHE A 347 13.85 33.59 -4.06
C PHE A 347 14.48 33.11 -2.75
N GLU A 348 15.26 33.97 -2.11
CA GLU A 348 15.95 33.70 -0.82
C GLU A 348 16.74 32.37 -0.71
N GLY A 349 17.13 31.79 -1.85
CA GLY A 349 17.94 30.55 -1.90
C GLY A 349 17.14 29.29 -2.25
N SER A 350 15.80 29.39 -2.34
CA SER A 350 14.92 28.30 -2.78
C SER A 350 14.38 28.56 -4.18
N THR A 351 14.14 27.48 -4.93
CA THR A 351 13.49 27.54 -6.24
C THR A 351 12.01 27.23 -6.06
N TYR A 352 11.14 28.08 -6.61
CA TYR A 352 9.70 27.92 -6.53
C TYR A 352 9.13 27.73 -7.93
N ILE A 353 8.18 26.82 -8.07
CA ILE A 353 7.27 26.73 -9.21
C ILE A 353 5.96 27.36 -8.77
N VAL A 354 5.43 28.28 -9.57
CA VAL A 354 4.23 29.03 -9.23
C VAL A 354 3.24 29.01 -10.37
N ASN A 355 1.96 29.11 -10.01
CA ASN A 355 0.85 29.29 -10.92
C ASN A 355 -0.06 30.41 -10.40
N ASP A 356 -0.45 31.31 -11.29
CA ASP A 356 -1.43 32.37 -11.08
C ASP A 356 -2.69 32.02 -11.88
N ALA A 357 -3.68 31.48 -11.18
CA ALA A 357 -4.87 30.90 -11.81
C ALA A 357 -5.85 31.98 -12.29
N ASP A 358 -5.83 33.16 -11.68
CA ASP A 358 -6.81 34.22 -11.91
C ASP A 358 -6.22 35.47 -12.61
N ASN A 359 -4.92 35.45 -12.89
CA ASN A 359 -4.13 36.57 -13.43
C ASN A 359 -4.13 37.80 -12.51
N SER A 360 -4.26 37.60 -11.21
CA SER A 360 -4.19 38.68 -10.23
C SER A 360 -2.75 38.94 -9.80
N SER A 361 -2.46 40.18 -9.41
CA SER A 361 -1.14 40.55 -8.91
C SER A 361 -0.95 40.22 -7.42
N SER A 362 -1.77 39.31 -6.89
CA SER A 362 -1.87 38.99 -5.46
C SER A 362 -2.04 37.49 -5.30
N PHE A 363 -1.54 36.93 -4.21
CA PHE A 363 -1.88 35.56 -3.83
C PHE A 363 -3.36 35.46 -3.48
N THR A 364 -4.10 34.69 -4.28
CA THR A 364 -5.54 34.45 -4.11
C THR A 364 -5.86 32.96 -4.14
N ASP A 365 -7.10 32.63 -3.75
CA ASP A 365 -7.62 31.27 -3.78
C ASP A 365 -7.51 30.65 -5.18
N GLY A 366 -6.86 29.49 -5.27
CA GLY A 366 -6.63 28.76 -6.52
C GLY A 366 -5.27 29.03 -7.18
N ASP A 367 -4.46 29.96 -6.67
CA ASP A 367 -3.05 30.05 -7.06
C ASP A 367 -2.26 28.83 -6.57
N GLY A 368 -1.08 28.62 -7.13
CA GLY A 368 -0.22 27.48 -6.82
C GLY A 368 1.19 27.86 -6.45
N VAL A 369 1.75 27.20 -5.44
CA VAL A 369 3.17 27.29 -5.07
C VAL A 369 3.72 25.95 -4.67
N ILE A 370 4.79 25.54 -5.36
CA ILE A 370 5.60 24.38 -5.03
C ILE A 370 7.03 24.87 -4.75
N GLU A 371 7.60 24.49 -3.62
CA GLU A 371 9.00 24.72 -3.28
C GLU A 371 9.86 23.47 -3.58
N LEU A 372 10.95 23.67 -4.31
CA LEU A 372 11.98 22.67 -4.55
C LEU A 372 13.05 22.76 -3.46
N VAL A 373 12.82 22.08 -2.36
CA VAL A 373 13.66 22.10 -1.16
C VAL A 373 15.02 21.48 -1.45
N GLY A 374 16.09 22.21 -1.14
CA GLY A 374 17.47 21.75 -1.39
C GLY A 374 18.00 22.05 -2.78
N PHE A 375 17.16 22.60 -3.67
CA PHE A 375 17.56 23.01 -5.02
C PHE A 375 17.62 24.53 -5.18
N THR A 376 18.81 25.01 -5.53
CA THR A 376 19.06 26.42 -5.88
C THR A 376 19.54 26.45 -7.32
N GLY A 377 18.69 26.88 -8.26
CA GLY A 377 19.10 27.02 -9.65
C GLY A 377 17.95 27.23 -10.61
N ASN A 378 18.29 27.28 -11.90
CA ASN A 378 17.28 27.32 -12.95
C ASN A 378 16.84 25.90 -13.31
N LEU A 379 15.56 25.75 -13.62
CA LEU A 379 15.04 24.58 -14.31
C LEU A 379 15.44 24.67 -15.79
N VAL A 380 16.08 23.62 -16.31
CA VAL A 380 16.64 23.56 -17.66
C VAL A 380 16.19 22.27 -18.32
N ASP A 381 15.41 22.43 -19.38
CA ASP A 381 14.85 21.32 -20.15
C ASP A 381 15.94 20.34 -20.63
N GLY A 382 15.65 19.05 -20.47
CA GLY A 382 16.57 17.95 -20.76
C GLY A 382 17.68 17.73 -19.73
N THR A 383 17.65 18.43 -18.59
CA THR A 383 18.53 18.15 -17.44
C THR A 383 17.73 17.79 -16.19
N ASN A 384 17.13 18.78 -15.53
CA ASN A 384 16.32 18.64 -14.32
C ASN A 384 14.84 19.01 -14.58
N LEU A 385 14.48 19.28 -15.82
CA LEU A 385 13.15 19.67 -16.26
C LEU A 385 12.78 18.90 -17.52
N ILE A 386 11.51 18.51 -17.61
CA ILE A 386 10.80 18.17 -18.85
C ILE A 386 9.68 19.20 -18.99
N ALA A 387 9.64 19.96 -20.08
CA ALA A 387 8.68 21.07 -20.28
C ALA A 387 7.97 21.04 -21.64
#